data_AF-D8UID7-F1
#
_entry.id   AF-D8UID7-F1
#
_cell.length_a   1.000
_cell.length_b   1.000
_cell.length_c   1.000
_cell.angle_alpha   90.00
_cell.angle_beta   90.00
_cell.angle_gamma   90.00
#
_symmetry.space_group_name_H-M   'P 1'
#
loop_
_entity.id
_entity.type
_entity.pdbx_description
1 polymer ?
#
loop_
_entity_poly.entity_id
_entity_poly.type
_entity_poly.pdbx_seq_one_letter_code
_entity_poly.pdbx_strand_id
1 'polypeptide(L)'
;FDRKICRASSDMYFHYYGMLQHQQNMLQDYTRTGTYYSAIVGNPEDFRGRVVMDVGAGSGILSLFAVQAGAARVYAVEASGMAKFARMLADANPALGGRITVISSKVEEVALPERVDVLVSEPMGTLLVNERMLESYIYARDAFLKPGGKMFPQLGRIHAACFSDNVLHSEIAAKSAFWLQPSFYGVDVTSLHSAASEGYFGQVVVDAFDPALLVTSCATRALDFGHVAESELLDIDMPLQLVTGPVAPVTIHGLACWFDVFFAGSQQPVWLTTAPGMPTTHWFQLRCVLQHPLVVTSPNTRITGQLHLVAHARQSYDIYLTLTAPPLQPGQPPQTSSGKFDLKEPYYRQLTPYGAAATAATMAGAAPPAMGPEGTVAAAAAAVGGSGCGWM
;
A
#
# COMPACT_ATOMS: atom_id res chain seq x y z
N PHE A 1 5.38 -17.10 -12.26
CA PHE A 1 5.32 -15.78 -12.90
C PHE A 1 4.84 -15.78 -14.37
N ASP A 2 5.65 -16.25 -15.33
CA ASP A 2 5.46 -15.98 -16.77
C ASP A 2 4.18 -16.54 -17.41
N ARG A 3 3.55 -17.54 -16.78
CA ARG A 3 2.27 -18.09 -17.27
C ARG A 3 1.09 -17.13 -17.06
N LYS A 4 1.21 -16.20 -16.11
CA LYS A 4 0.12 -15.31 -15.66
C LYS A 4 0.33 -13.86 -16.09
N ILE A 5 1.57 -13.48 -16.33
CA ILE A 5 1.99 -12.11 -16.58
C ILE A 5 2.47 -11.98 -18.02
N CYS A 6 2.00 -10.95 -18.73
CA CYS A 6 2.48 -10.70 -20.07
C CYS A 6 3.94 -10.21 -20.05
N ARG A 7 4.74 -10.66 -21.02
CA ARG A 7 6.18 -10.41 -21.06
C ARG A 7 6.53 -8.92 -21.05
N ALA A 8 5.81 -8.09 -21.80
CA ALA A 8 6.04 -6.65 -21.83
C ALA A 8 5.90 -6.00 -20.44
N SER A 9 4.87 -6.40 -19.67
CA SER A 9 4.70 -5.90 -18.30
C SER A 9 5.82 -6.39 -17.39
N SER A 10 6.15 -7.69 -17.45
CA SER A 10 7.25 -8.29 -16.69
C SER A 10 8.59 -7.58 -16.92
N ASP A 11 8.95 -7.36 -18.17
CA ASP A 11 10.23 -6.75 -18.54
C ASP A 11 10.31 -5.30 -18.03
N MET A 12 9.23 -4.53 -18.16
CA MET A 12 9.15 -3.19 -17.59
C MET A 12 9.23 -3.18 -16.06
N TYR A 13 8.56 -4.12 -15.40
CA TYR A 13 8.56 -4.27 -13.95
C TYR A 13 9.97 -4.53 -13.41
N PHE A 14 10.67 -5.55 -13.93
CA PHE A 14 12.03 -5.85 -13.48
C PHE A 14 13.04 -4.78 -13.92
N HIS A 15 12.82 -4.11 -15.05
CA HIS A 15 13.64 -2.96 -15.42
C HIS A 15 13.51 -1.83 -14.39
N TYR A 16 12.28 -1.47 -14.02
CA TYR A 16 11.99 -0.45 -13.01
C TYR A 16 12.67 -0.79 -11.67
N TYR A 17 12.44 -1.97 -11.13
CA TYR A 17 13.01 -2.37 -9.84
C TYR A 17 14.54 -2.62 -9.87
N GLY A 18 15.12 -2.72 -11.06
CA GLY A 18 16.56 -2.79 -11.30
C GLY A 18 17.30 -1.44 -11.20
N MET A 19 16.59 -0.33 -10.99
CA MET A 19 17.18 1.01 -10.89
C MET A 19 17.33 1.47 -9.44
N LEU A 20 18.52 1.99 -9.08
CA LEU A 20 18.82 2.43 -7.71
C LEU A 20 17.91 3.57 -7.25
N GLN A 21 17.46 4.44 -8.15
CA GLN A 21 16.56 5.55 -7.85
C GLN A 21 15.23 5.06 -7.25
N HIS A 22 14.68 3.95 -7.78
CA HIS A 22 13.44 3.39 -7.26
C HIS A 22 13.64 2.66 -5.94
N GLN A 23 14.78 1.96 -5.78
CA GLN A 23 15.17 1.42 -4.48
C GLN A 23 15.36 2.52 -3.43
N GLN A 24 15.97 3.65 -3.81
CA GLN A 24 16.15 4.79 -2.93
C GLN A 24 14.82 5.37 -2.47
N ASN A 25 13.85 5.59 -3.39
CA ASN A 25 12.52 6.08 -3.02
C ASN A 25 11.86 5.18 -1.96
N MET A 26 11.98 3.87 -2.15
CA MET A 26 11.51 2.84 -1.22
C MET A 26 12.23 2.84 0.13
N LEU A 27 13.54 3.08 0.16
CA LEU A 27 14.36 3.12 1.38
C LEU A 27 14.19 4.44 2.16
N GLN A 28 13.91 5.55 1.47
CA GLN A 28 13.68 6.86 2.08
C GLN A 28 12.30 6.98 2.73
N ASP A 29 11.38 6.06 2.44
CA ASP A 29 10.18 5.85 3.24
C ASP A 29 10.59 5.25 4.60
N TYR A 30 10.84 6.14 5.57
CA TYR A 30 11.27 5.76 6.91
C TYR A 30 10.20 5.03 7.70
N THR A 31 8.91 5.29 7.45
CA THR A 31 7.82 4.54 8.08
C THR A 31 7.89 3.09 7.58
N ARG A 32 8.00 2.87 6.27
CA ARG A 32 8.20 1.53 5.69
C ARG A 32 9.43 0.84 6.25
N THR A 33 10.62 1.41 6.00
CA THR A 33 11.89 0.75 6.29
C THR A 33 12.09 0.58 7.79
N GLY A 34 11.69 1.58 8.59
CA GLY A 34 11.76 1.54 10.05
C GLY A 34 10.84 0.49 10.66
N THR A 35 9.61 0.34 10.17
CA THR A 35 8.69 -0.69 10.67
C THR A 35 9.19 -2.09 10.36
N TYR A 36 9.75 -2.33 9.17
CA TYR A 36 10.40 -3.60 8.84
C TYR A 36 11.61 -3.88 9.75
N TYR A 37 12.45 -2.88 9.99
CA TYR A 37 13.56 -2.99 10.93
C TYR A 37 13.07 -3.38 12.33
N SER A 38 12.06 -2.69 12.86
CA SER A 38 11.47 -3.02 14.17
C SER A 38 10.83 -4.41 14.19
N ALA A 39 10.13 -4.82 13.13
CA ALA A 39 9.53 -6.14 13.05
C ALA A 39 10.59 -7.25 13.07
N ILE A 40 11.70 -7.09 12.35
CA ILE A 40 12.75 -8.11 12.23
C ILE A 40 13.69 -8.08 13.43
N VAL A 41 14.35 -6.94 13.66
CA VAL A 41 15.39 -6.78 14.70
C VAL A 41 14.79 -6.72 16.10
N GLY A 42 13.52 -6.33 16.24
CA GLY A 42 12.78 -6.40 17.51
C GLY A 42 12.31 -7.81 17.89
N ASN A 43 12.41 -8.79 16.99
CA ASN A 43 12.02 -10.18 17.23
C ASN A 43 13.19 -11.17 17.02
N PRO A 44 14.36 -10.98 17.65
CA PRO A 44 15.55 -11.80 17.38
C PRO A 44 15.34 -13.30 17.66
N GLU A 45 14.41 -13.71 18.53
CA GLU A 45 14.10 -15.13 18.73
C GLU A 45 13.53 -15.84 17.49
N ASP A 46 12.88 -15.08 16.62
CA ASP A 46 12.35 -15.59 15.36
C ASP A 46 13.43 -15.76 14.28
N PHE A 47 14.58 -15.08 14.42
CA PHE A 47 15.64 -15.07 13.41
C PHE A 47 16.94 -15.73 13.87
N ARG A 48 17.26 -15.74 15.17
CA ARG A 48 18.53 -16.24 15.70
C ARG A 48 18.76 -17.70 15.34
N GLY A 49 19.85 -17.97 14.63
CA GLY A 49 20.21 -19.32 14.19
C GLY A 49 19.32 -19.88 13.07
N ARG A 50 18.41 -19.07 12.51
CA ARG A 50 17.46 -19.50 11.47
C ARG A 50 18.00 -19.32 10.07
N VAL A 51 17.43 -20.10 9.15
CA VAL A 51 17.60 -19.93 7.71
C VAL A 51 16.44 -19.09 7.20
N VAL A 52 16.76 -17.96 6.56
CA VAL A 52 15.78 -16.99 6.09
C VAL A 52 15.80 -16.93 4.56
N MET A 53 14.67 -16.68 3.94
CA MET A 53 14.60 -16.28 2.54
C MET A 53 13.95 -14.90 2.43
N ASP A 54 14.60 -14.02 1.69
CA ASP A 54 14.14 -12.68 1.35
C ASP A 54 13.65 -12.70 -0.11
N VAL A 55 12.35 -12.60 -0.31
CA VAL A 55 11.69 -12.77 -1.62
C VAL A 55 11.52 -11.41 -2.28
N GLY A 56 12.18 -11.20 -3.43
CA GLY A 56 12.26 -9.89 -4.07
C GLY A 56 13.14 -8.95 -3.26
N ALA A 57 14.36 -9.41 -2.95
CA ALA A 57 15.23 -8.76 -1.97
C ALA A 57 15.61 -7.32 -2.33
N GLY A 58 15.47 -6.90 -3.60
CA GLY A 58 15.83 -5.57 -4.07
C GLY A 58 17.29 -5.28 -3.75
N SER A 59 17.54 -4.19 -3.01
CA SER A 59 18.87 -3.83 -2.52
C SER A 59 19.47 -4.79 -1.47
N GLY A 60 18.69 -5.72 -0.92
CA GLY A 60 19.11 -6.66 0.14
C GLY A 60 19.00 -6.10 1.55
N ILE A 61 18.31 -4.97 1.75
CA ILE A 61 18.20 -4.32 3.07
C ILE A 61 17.52 -5.21 4.12
N LEU A 62 16.45 -5.94 3.76
CA LEU A 62 15.74 -6.81 4.69
C LEU A 62 16.58 -8.04 5.03
N SER A 63 17.34 -8.56 4.07
CA SER A 63 18.36 -9.58 4.31
C SER A 63 19.40 -9.14 5.34
N LEU A 64 19.89 -7.89 5.27
CA LEU A 64 20.82 -7.36 6.25
C LEU A 64 20.19 -7.25 7.65
N PHE A 65 18.92 -6.81 7.75
CA PHE A 65 18.19 -6.78 9.02
C PHE A 65 18.00 -8.18 9.62
N ALA A 66 17.69 -9.19 8.79
CA ALA A 66 17.58 -10.57 9.25
C ALA A 66 18.91 -11.08 9.82
N VAL A 67 20.04 -10.76 9.19
CA VAL A 67 21.37 -11.10 9.73
C VAL A 67 21.69 -10.34 11.02
N GLN A 68 21.32 -9.06 11.12
CA GLN A 68 21.43 -8.27 12.36
C GLN A 68 20.62 -8.89 13.50
N ALA A 69 19.44 -9.43 13.20
CA ALA A 69 18.60 -10.17 14.16
C ALA A 69 19.16 -11.56 14.53
N GLY A 70 20.26 -11.99 13.90
CA GLY A 70 20.98 -13.21 14.23
C GLY A 70 20.73 -14.39 13.30
N ALA A 71 20.16 -14.18 12.11
CA ALA A 71 20.02 -15.23 11.10
C ALA A 71 21.36 -15.95 10.86
N ALA A 72 21.30 -17.28 10.80
CA ALA A 72 22.46 -18.09 10.47
C ALA A 72 22.81 -17.96 8.98
N ARG A 73 21.77 -17.84 8.13
CA ARG A 73 21.89 -17.71 6.68
C ARG A 73 20.67 -17.04 6.08
N VAL A 74 20.88 -16.25 5.03
CA VAL A 74 19.81 -15.62 4.25
C VAL A 74 19.99 -15.93 2.78
N TYR A 75 18.94 -16.44 2.13
CA TYR A 75 18.84 -16.53 0.67
C TYR A 75 18.08 -15.30 0.16
N ALA A 76 18.81 -14.35 -0.44
CA ALA A 76 18.24 -13.12 -0.99
C ALA A 76 17.91 -13.32 -2.47
N VAL A 77 16.65 -13.61 -2.80
CA VAL A 77 16.21 -13.90 -4.16
C VAL A 77 15.72 -12.62 -4.83
N GLU A 78 16.38 -12.22 -5.92
CA GLU A 78 16.09 -10.99 -6.65
C GLU A 78 16.15 -11.22 -8.16
N ALA A 79 15.05 -10.92 -8.85
CA ALA A 79 14.90 -11.24 -10.27
C ALA A 79 15.46 -10.13 -11.20
N SER A 80 15.50 -8.89 -10.74
CA SER A 80 15.99 -7.75 -11.52
C SER A 80 17.52 -7.63 -11.51
N GLY A 81 18.02 -6.64 -12.27
CA GLY A 81 19.42 -6.24 -12.23
C GLY A 81 19.90 -5.76 -10.84
N MET A 82 18.98 -5.51 -9.90
CA MET A 82 19.31 -5.10 -8.53
C MET A 82 20.12 -6.15 -7.76
N ALA A 83 20.03 -7.44 -8.14
CA ALA A 83 20.82 -8.52 -7.55
C ALA A 83 22.34 -8.26 -7.61
N LYS A 84 22.83 -7.48 -8.58
CA LYS A 84 24.23 -7.04 -8.62
C LYS A 84 24.57 -6.08 -7.47
N PHE A 85 23.68 -5.11 -7.21
CA PHE A 85 23.89 -4.12 -6.16
C PHE A 85 23.66 -4.71 -4.77
N ALA A 86 22.72 -5.66 -4.62
CA ALA A 86 22.56 -6.41 -3.38
C ALA A 86 23.83 -7.16 -2.98
N ARG A 87 24.51 -7.81 -3.95
CA ARG A 87 25.82 -8.44 -3.72
C ARG A 87 26.87 -7.42 -3.30
N MET A 88 26.98 -6.32 -4.05
CA MET A 88 27.92 -5.24 -3.73
C MET A 88 27.71 -4.69 -2.32
N LEU A 89 26.46 -4.53 -1.88
CA LEU A 89 26.13 -4.05 -0.54
C LEU A 89 26.47 -5.09 0.53
N ALA A 90 26.19 -6.37 0.29
CA ALA A 90 26.56 -7.46 1.20
C ALA A 90 28.10 -7.54 1.35
N ASP A 91 28.84 -7.51 0.25
CA ASP A 91 30.32 -7.56 0.23
C ASP A 91 30.94 -6.36 0.96
N ALA A 92 30.34 -5.18 0.84
CA ALA A 92 30.77 -3.97 1.54
C ALA A 92 30.48 -3.99 3.05
N ASN A 93 29.65 -4.92 3.54
CA ASN A 93 29.27 -5.07 4.94
C ASN A 93 29.65 -6.46 5.49
N PRO A 94 30.95 -6.84 5.51
CA PRO A 94 31.37 -8.23 5.72
C PRO A 94 30.93 -8.85 7.05
N ALA A 95 30.73 -8.05 8.10
CA ALA A 95 30.20 -8.52 9.40
C ALA A 95 28.77 -9.09 9.30
N LEU A 96 28.01 -8.68 8.28
CA LEU A 96 26.65 -9.13 7.99
C LEU A 96 26.61 -9.97 6.70
N GLY A 97 27.19 -9.46 5.62
CA GLY A 97 27.09 -10.00 4.27
C GLY A 97 27.62 -11.42 4.11
N GLY A 98 28.58 -11.86 4.92
CA GLY A 98 29.11 -13.23 4.85
C GLY A 98 28.08 -14.35 5.10
N ARG A 99 26.87 -14.01 5.58
CA ARG A 99 25.75 -14.93 5.78
C ARG A 99 24.65 -14.80 4.72
N ILE A 100 24.82 -13.93 3.73
CA ILE A 100 23.82 -13.62 2.70
C ILE A 100 24.28 -14.24 1.37
N THR A 101 23.45 -15.11 0.82
CA THR A 101 23.62 -15.64 -0.53
C THR A 101 22.60 -14.97 -1.43
N VAL A 102 23.05 -14.07 -2.30
CA VAL A 102 22.19 -13.42 -3.29
C VAL A 102 22.02 -14.33 -4.51
N ILE A 103 20.76 -14.58 -4.89
CA ILE A 103 20.40 -15.43 -6.02
C ILE A 103 19.64 -14.59 -7.03
N SER A 104 20.23 -14.40 -8.22
CA SER A 104 19.61 -13.65 -9.30
C SER A 104 18.63 -14.56 -10.06
N SER A 105 17.37 -14.58 -9.64
CA SER A 105 16.34 -15.47 -10.17
C SER A 105 14.94 -14.95 -9.81
N LYS A 106 13.93 -15.33 -10.59
CA LYS A 106 12.55 -15.33 -10.09
C LYS A 106 12.40 -16.41 -9.03
N VAL A 107 11.55 -16.17 -8.04
CA VAL A 107 11.35 -17.13 -6.96
C VAL A 107 10.69 -18.43 -7.44
N GLU A 108 9.91 -18.37 -8.52
CA GLU A 108 9.28 -19.55 -9.11
C GLU A 108 10.24 -20.43 -9.92
N GLU A 109 11.47 -19.96 -10.16
CA GLU A 109 12.50 -20.64 -10.96
C GLU A 109 13.71 -21.05 -10.09
N VAL A 110 13.75 -20.63 -8.83
CA VAL A 110 14.89 -20.88 -7.95
C VAL A 110 14.89 -22.30 -7.40
N ALA A 111 16.07 -22.89 -7.29
CA ALA A 111 16.30 -24.11 -6.52
C ALA A 111 17.11 -23.77 -5.27
N LEU A 112 16.58 -24.11 -4.09
CA LEU A 112 17.29 -23.96 -2.82
C LEU A 112 17.75 -25.33 -2.30
N PRO A 113 18.92 -25.40 -1.65
CA PRO A 113 19.44 -26.65 -1.11
C PRO A 113 18.68 -27.14 0.13
N GLU A 114 17.85 -26.28 0.73
CA GLU A 114 17.06 -26.57 1.93
C GLU A 114 15.82 -25.68 2.01
N ARG A 115 14.84 -26.09 2.83
CA ARG A 115 13.70 -25.23 3.23
C ARG A 115 14.12 -24.21 4.28
N VAL A 116 13.40 -23.10 4.36
CA VAL A 116 13.68 -21.98 5.27
C VAL A 116 12.76 -21.97 6.49
N ASP A 117 13.23 -21.37 7.59
CA ASP A 117 12.44 -21.20 8.82
C ASP A 117 11.58 -19.93 8.78
N VAL A 118 12.05 -18.88 8.09
CA VAL A 118 11.36 -17.59 7.98
C VAL A 118 11.39 -17.09 6.53
N LEU A 119 10.24 -16.63 6.06
CA LEU A 119 10.13 -15.82 4.85
C LEU A 119 9.98 -14.34 5.24
N VAL A 120 10.79 -13.51 4.60
CA VAL A 120 10.68 -12.05 4.66
C VAL A 120 10.43 -11.56 3.24
N SER A 121 9.53 -10.60 3.08
CA SER A 121 9.33 -9.91 1.81
C SER A 121 8.65 -8.56 2.04
N GLU A 122 8.76 -7.70 1.05
CA GLU A 122 7.90 -6.54 0.90
C GLU A 122 7.12 -6.68 -0.42
N PRO A 123 6.02 -7.47 -0.40
CA PRO A 123 5.25 -7.78 -1.61
C PRO A 123 4.09 -6.81 -1.85
N MET A 124 3.99 -5.71 -1.11
CA MET A 124 2.80 -4.85 -1.11
C MET A 124 2.88 -3.80 -2.22
N GLY A 125 1.91 -3.81 -3.11
CA GLY A 125 1.66 -2.70 -4.04
C GLY A 125 0.61 -1.72 -3.50
N THR A 126 0.24 -0.74 -4.32
CA THR A 126 -0.97 0.07 -4.09
C THR A 126 -2.17 -0.84 -3.82
N LEU A 127 -3.01 -0.49 -2.84
CA LEU A 127 -4.13 -1.31 -2.37
C LEU A 127 -3.71 -2.73 -1.95
N LEU A 128 -2.50 -2.89 -1.41
CA LEU A 128 -1.87 -4.15 -0.98
C LEU A 128 -1.50 -5.10 -2.14
N VAL A 129 -2.35 -5.21 -3.16
CA VAL A 129 -2.31 -6.31 -4.15
C VAL A 129 -1.73 -5.90 -5.50
N ASN A 130 -1.61 -4.61 -5.83
CA ASN A 130 -1.05 -4.18 -7.10
C ASN A 130 0.35 -4.77 -7.33
N GLU A 131 0.77 -4.88 -8.58
CA GLU A 131 2.00 -5.56 -9.02
C GLU A 131 1.98 -7.09 -8.90
N ARG A 132 0.98 -7.64 -8.19
CA ARG A 132 0.73 -9.08 -8.04
C ARG A 132 1.92 -9.84 -7.42
N MET A 133 2.78 -9.16 -6.66
CA MET A 133 3.94 -9.76 -6.00
C MET A 133 3.56 -10.70 -4.86
N LEU A 134 2.38 -10.51 -4.25
CA LEU A 134 1.82 -11.44 -3.25
C LEU A 134 1.75 -12.87 -3.78
N GLU A 135 1.46 -13.10 -5.07
CA GLU A 135 1.43 -14.45 -5.64
C GLU A 135 2.80 -15.13 -5.56
N SER A 136 3.87 -14.39 -5.84
CA SER A 136 5.25 -14.90 -5.71
C SER A 136 5.62 -15.14 -4.24
N TYR A 137 5.10 -14.34 -3.31
CA TYR A 137 5.28 -14.54 -1.87
C TYR A 137 4.56 -15.80 -1.36
N ILE A 138 3.32 -16.03 -1.81
CA ILE A 138 2.55 -17.25 -1.52
C ILE A 138 3.20 -18.48 -2.16
N TYR A 139 3.71 -18.37 -3.39
CA TYR A 139 4.50 -19.45 -3.99
C TYR A 139 5.72 -19.81 -3.13
N ALA A 140 6.45 -18.81 -2.63
CA ALA A 140 7.63 -19.04 -1.80
C ALA A 140 7.28 -19.75 -0.48
N ARG A 141 6.13 -19.41 0.13
CA ARG A 141 5.58 -20.11 1.29
C ARG A 141 5.41 -21.60 1.00
N ASP A 142 4.68 -21.92 -0.06
CA ASP A 142 4.32 -23.31 -0.37
C ASP A 142 5.56 -24.14 -0.76
N ALA A 143 6.45 -23.55 -1.55
CA ALA A 143 7.64 -24.22 -2.07
C ALA A 143 8.76 -24.37 -1.03
N PHE A 144 9.04 -23.35 -0.23
CA PHE A 144 10.30 -23.24 0.53
C PHE A 144 10.14 -23.13 2.04
N LEU A 145 8.99 -22.70 2.57
CA LEU A 145 8.83 -22.57 4.03
C LEU A 145 8.71 -23.96 4.68
N LYS A 146 9.35 -24.14 5.85
CA LYS A 146 9.15 -25.34 6.68
C LYS A 146 7.75 -25.31 7.32
N PRO A 147 7.15 -26.48 7.64
CA PRO A 147 5.96 -26.52 8.49
C PRO A 147 6.21 -25.77 9.81
N GLY A 148 5.31 -24.86 10.18
CA GLY A 148 5.45 -24.00 11.35
C GLY A 148 6.47 -22.86 11.21
N GLY A 149 7.02 -22.65 10.00
CA GLY A 149 7.84 -21.48 9.70
C GLY A 149 7.02 -20.18 9.73
N LYS A 150 7.72 -19.06 9.84
CA LYS A 150 7.09 -17.73 9.96
C LYS A 150 7.14 -16.92 8.67
N MET A 151 6.16 -16.04 8.51
CA MET A 151 6.08 -15.08 7.41
C MET A 151 6.09 -13.65 7.95
N PHE A 152 6.93 -12.80 7.36
CA PHE A 152 7.09 -11.39 7.71
C PHE A 152 6.91 -10.55 6.43
N PRO A 153 5.71 -9.99 6.18
CA PRO A 153 4.49 -10.02 7.02
C PRO A 153 3.70 -11.34 6.96
N GLN A 154 2.84 -11.57 7.96
CA GLN A 154 1.95 -12.75 8.08
C GLN A 154 0.53 -12.48 7.57
N LEU A 155 0.05 -11.25 7.73
CA LEU A 155 -1.34 -10.89 7.44
C LEU A 155 -1.36 -9.52 6.78
N GLY A 156 -2.17 -9.37 5.73
CA GLY A 156 -2.55 -8.08 5.15
C GLY A 156 -4.03 -7.79 5.35
N ARG A 157 -4.39 -6.51 5.44
CA ARG A 157 -5.78 -6.05 5.51
C ARG A 157 -6.01 -4.95 4.51
N ILE A 158 -7.03 -5.09 3.68
CA ILE A 158 -7.56 -4.01 2.87
C ILE A 158 -8.72 -3.38 3.63
N HIS A 159 -8.67 -2.08 3.80
CA HIS A 159 -9.67 -1.27 4.46
C HIS A 159 -10.38 -0.41 3.42
N ALA A 160 -11.68 -0.18 3.61
CA ALA A 160 -12.47 0.64 2.72
C ALA A 160 -13.55 1.44 3.47
N ALA A 161 -13.69 2.71 3.14
CA ALA A 161 -14.73 3.60 3.66
C ALA A 161 -15.17 4.60 2.59
N CYS A 162 -16.44 5.00 2.59
CA CYS A 162 -16.94 6.02 1.68
C CYS A 162 -16.36 7.39 2.05
N PHE A 163 -16.11 8.23 1.05
CA PHE A 163 -15.65 9.61 1.26
C PHE A 163 -16.57 10.65 0.61
N SER A 164 -16.51 11.88 1.13
CA SER A 164 -17.15 13.06 0.55
C SER A 164 -16.10 14.12 0.18
N ASP A 165 -15.79 14.25 -1.11
CA ASP A 165 -14.82 15.23 -1.62
C ASP A 165 -15.30 15.79 -2.97
N ASN A 166 -16.09 16.87 -2.90
CA ASN A 166 -16.61 17.54 -4.09
C ASN A 166 -15.51 18.21 -4.92
N VAL A 167 -14.39 18.58 -4.29
CA VAL A 167 -13.25 19.22 -4.99
C VAL A 167 -12.60 18.20 -5.92
N LEU A 168 -12.29 17.00 -5.42
CA LEU A 168 -11.76 15.92 -6.26
C LEU A 168 -12.74 15.53 -7.37
N HIS A 169 -14.03 15.35 -7.04
CA HIS A 169 -15.02 14.96 -8.03
C HIS A 169 -15.11 16.00 -9.17
N SER A 170 -15.17 17.28 -8.81
CA SER A 170 -15.19 18.38 -9.77
C SER A 170 -13.90 18.47 -10.60
N GLU A 171 -12.73 18.21 -10.00
CA GLU A 171 -11.45 18.17 -10.71
C GLU A 171 -11.45 17.09 -11.81
N ILE A 172 -11.93 15.88 -11.49
CA ILE A 172 -12.00 14.77 -12.46
C ILE A 172 -13.01 15.10 -13.56
N ALA A 173 -14.21 15.57 -13.20
CA ALA A 173 -15.23 15.97 -14.16
C ALA A 173 -14.75 17.09 -15.10
N ALA A 174 -13.95 18.04 -14.60
CA ALA A 174 -13.39 19.12 -15.41
C ALA A 174 -12.41 18.62 -16.47
N LYS A 175 -11.75 17.47 -16.29
CA LYS A 175 -10.82 16.90 -17.29
C LYS A 175 -11.53 16.52 -18.58
N SER A 176 -12.77 15.99 -18.51
CA SER A 176 -13.56 15.69 -19.71
C SER A 176 -14.22 16.92 -20.32
N ALA A 177 -14.27 18.06 -19.64
CA ALA A 177 -14.97 19.26 -20.13
C ALA A 177 -14.38 19.81 -21.45
N PHE A 178 -13.11 19.52 -21.77
CA PHE A 178 -12.53 19.81 -23.08
C PHE A 178 -13.39 19.29 -24.22
N TRP A 179 -13.95 18.08 -24.06
CA TRP A 179 -14.75 17.42 -25.08
C TRP A 179 -16.14 18.03 -25.24
N LEU A 180 -16.57 18.97 -24.40
CA LEU A 180 -17.87 19.65 -24.55
C LEU A 180 -17.85 20.77 -25.61
N GLN A 181 -16.78 20.89 -26.41
CA GLN A 181 -16.63 21.95 -27.40
C GLN A 181 -17.32 21.59 -28.73
N PRO A 182 -18.35 22.34 -29.16
CA PRO A 182 -19.05 22.09 -30.43
C PRO A 182 -18.27 22.63 -31.66
N SER A 183 -17.15 23.33 -31.46
CA SER A 183 -16.36 23.91 -32.55
C SER A 183 -14.87 24.08 -32.18
N PHE A 184 -14.19 22.98 -31.88
CA PHE A 184 -12.73 22.96 -31.73
C PHE A 184 -12.07 23.05 -33.10
N TYR A 185 -11.57 24.24 -33.47
CA TYR A 185 -11.08 24.55 -34.82
C TYR A 185 -12.07 24.18 -35.95
N GLY A 186 -13.37 24.43 -35.72
CA GLY A 186 -14.41 24.11 -36.69
C GLY A 186 -14.89 22.64 -36.66
N VAL A 187 -14.38 21.82 -35.74
CA VAL A 187 -14.81 20.43 -35.56
C VAL A 187 -15.60 20.28 -34.27
N ASP A 188 -16.78 19.67 -34.34
CA ASP A 188 -17.56 19.29 -33.15
C ASP A 188 -16.95 18.02 -32.54
N VAL A 189 -16.43 18.13 -31.30
CA VAL A 189 -15.81 17.01 -30.57
C VAL A 189 -16.69 16.45 -29.46
N THR A 190 -17.94 16.92 -29.33
CA THR A 190 -18.88 16.55 -28.26
C THR A 190 -19.25 15.08 -28.24
N SER A 191 -19.20 14.41 -29.39
CA SER A 191 -19.46 12.96 -29.48
C SER A 191 -18.50 12.11 -28.65
N LEU A 192 -17.35 12.64 -28.23
CA LEU A 192 -16.35 11.94 -27.43
C LEU A 192 -16.44 12.20 -25.92
N HIS A 193 -17.32 13.12 -25.48
CA HIS A 193 -17.40 13.51 -24.07
C HIS A 193 -17.75 12.36 -23.12
N SER A 194 -18.72 11.50 -23.49
CA SER A 194 -19.11 10.37 -22.61
C SER A 194 -17.94 9.41 -22.40
N ALA A 195 -17.30 8.98 -23.49
CA ALA A 195 -16.15 8.07 -23.44
C ALA A 195 -14.97 8.68 -22.66
N ALA A 196 -14.71 9.98 -22.83
CA ALA A 196 -13.68 10.67 -22.06
C ALA A 196 -14.01 10.76 -20.57
N SER A 197 -15.27 11.07 -20.22
CA SER A 197 -15.75 11.10 -18.84
C SER A 197 -15.59 9.73 -18.18
N GLU A 198 -16.05 8.67 -18.84
CA GLU A 198 -15.88 7.28 -18.39
C GLU A 198 -14.39 6.94 -18.20
N GLY A 199 -13.53 7.37 -19.12
CA GLY A 199 -12.09 7.18 -19.04
C GLY A 199 -11.46 7.84 -17.81
N TYR A 200 -11.81 9.11 -17.51
CA TYR A 200 -11.27 9.81 -16.34
C TYR A 200 -11.82 9.28 -15.01
N PHE A 201 -13.13 8.96 -14.94
CA PHE A 201 -13.71 8.33 -13.75
C PHE A 201 -13.28 6.86 -13.59
N GLY A 202 -12.81 6.20 -14.65
CA GLY A 202 -12.23 4.85 -14.61
C GLY A 202 -10.79 4.80 -14.11
N GLN A 203 -10.16 5.94 -13.78
CA GLN A 203 -8.86 5.96 -13.12
C GLN A 203 -9.02 5.90 -11.61
N VAL A 204 -8.23 5.05 -10.95
CA VAL A 204 -8.06 5.16 -9.50
C VAL A 204 -7.19 6.38 -9.18
N VAL A 205 -7.51 7.10 -8.11
CA VAL A 205 -6.71 8.23 -7.63
C VAL A 205 -5.81 7.75 -6.52
N VAL A 206 -4.52 8.07 -6.58
CA VAL A 206 -3.54 7.76 -5.52
C VAL A 206 -3.03 9.07 -4.93
N ASP A 207 -3.41 9.33 -3.68
CA ASP A 207 -2.96 10.50 -2.92
C ASP A 207 -3.15 10.35 -1.41
N ALA A 208 -2.56 11.27 -0.65
CA ALA A 208 -2.87 11.46 0.76
C ALA A 208 -4.05 12.43 0.89
N PHE A 209 -4.97 12.12 1.81
CA PHE A 209 -6.14 12.97 2.06
C PHE A 209 -6.44 13.08 3.56
N ASP A 210 -7.19 14.12 3.94
CA ASP A 210 -7.62 14.34 5.31
C ASP A 210 -8.64 13.26 5.72
N PRO A 211 -8.40 12.48 6.80
CA PRO A 211 -9.34 11.46 7.26
C PRO A 211 -10.75 12.01 7.59
N ALA A 212 -10.91 13.32 7.81
CA ALA A 212 -12.21 13.96 7.98
C ALA A 212 -13.12 13.87 6.74
N LEU A 213 -12.57 13.55 5.56
CA LEU A 213 -13.35 13.31 4.34
C LEU A 213 -14.06 11.94 4.36
N LEU A 214 -13.69 11.02 5.27
CA LEU A 214 -14.37 9.74 5.43
C LEU A 214 -15.73 9.94 6.12
N VAL A 215 -16.78 9.41 5.51
CA VAL A 215 -18.17 9.66 5.93
C VAL A 215 -18.90 8.41 6.41
N THR A 216 -18.26 7.25 6.36
CA THR A 216 -18.81 5.99 6.86
C THR A 216 -17.85 5.28 7.82
N SER A 217 -18.38 4.29 8.54
CA SER A 217 -17.58 3.20 9.11
C SER A 217 -16.72 2.51 8.05
N CYS A 218 -15.76 1.71 8.50
CA CYS A 218 -14.81 0.98 7.65
C CYS A 218 -15.24 -0.48 7.47
N ALA A 219 -15.20 -0.99 6.25
CA ALA A 219 -15.17 -2.42 5.96
C ALA A 219 -13.71 -2.89 5.87
N THR A 220 -13.43 -4.15 6.23
CA THR A 220 -12.07 -4.72 6.19
C THR A 220 -12.08 -6.12 5.60
N ARG A 221 -11.18 -6.39 4.64
CA ARG A 221 -10.89 -7.71 4.11
C ARG A 221 -9.48 -8.13 4.54
N ALA A 222 -9.39 -9.23 5.27
CA ALA A 222 -8.13 -9.81 5.71
C ALA A 222 -7.63 -10.87 4.72
N LEU A 223 -6.33 -10.88 4.46
CA LEU A 223 -5.60 -11.88 3.68
C LEU A 223 -4.50 -12.46 4.56
N ASP A 224 -4.72 -13.66 5.12
CA ASP A 224 -3.70 -14.36 5.90
C ASP A 224 -2.70 -15.02 4.94
N PHE A 225 -1.51 -14.45 4.82
CA PHE A 225 -0.49 -14.94 3.91
C PHE A 225 0.01 -16.34 4.26
N GLY A 226 -0.22 -16.83 5.48
CA GLY A 226 0.09 -18.21 5.86
C GLY A 226 -0.86 -19.26 5.29
N HIS A 227 -2.07 -18.86 4.90
CA HIS A 227 -3.13 -19.81 4.54
C HIS A 227 -3.82 -19.49 3.21
N VAL A 228 -3.84 -18.23 2.77
CA VAL A 228 -4.50 -17.81 1.53
C VAL A 228 -3.94 -18.57 0.33
N ALA A 229 -4.82 -19.06 -0.53
CA ALA A 229 -4.44 -19.70 -1.78
C ALA A 229 -4.13 -18.63 -2.85
N GLU A 230 -3.23 -18.94 -3.77
CA GLU A 230 -2.93 -18.06 -4.91
C GLU A 230 -4.19 -17.71 -5.72
N SER A 231 -5.12 -18.67 -5.89
CA SER A 231 -6.38 -18.46 -6.60
C SER A 231 -7.27 -17.39 -5.97
N GLU A 232 -7.23 -17.23 -4.65
CA GLU A 232 -7.99 -16.19 -3.94
C GLU A 232 -7.40 -14.79 -4.19
N LEU A 233 -6.13 -14.69 -4.60
CA LEU A 233 -5.54 -13.43 -5.01
C LEU A 233 -5.90 -13.07 -6.45
N LEU A 234 -6.38 -14.01 -7.27
CA LEU A 234 -6.78 -13.73 -8.65
C LEU A 234 -8.17 -13.08 -8.75
N ASP A 235 -9.02 -13.34 -7.76
CA ASP A 235 -10.40 -12.90 -7.69
C ASP A 235 -10.74 -12.61 -6.22
N ILE A 236 -10.64 -11.33 -5.83
CA ILE A 236 -10.83 -10.88 -4.45
C ILE A 236 -12.18 -10.20 -4.34
N ASP A 237 -13.08 -10.81 -3.58
CA ASP A 237 -14.37 -10.22 -3.24
C ASP A 237 -14.40 -9.63 -1.83
N MET A 238 -14.88 -8.38 -1.73
CA MET A 238 -15.06 -7.64 -0.49
C MET A 238 -16.46 -7.03 -0.42
N PRO A 239 -17.42 -7.71 0.22
CA PRO A 239 -18.73 -7.15 0.51
C PRO A 239 -18.63 -5.91 1.40
N LEU A 240 -19.34 -4.85 1.05
CA LEU A 240 -19.34 -3.59 1.77
C LEU A 240 -20.61 -3.48 2.62
N GLN A 241 -20.42 -3.31 3.92
CA GLN A 241 -21.47 -3.08 4.92
C GLN A 241 -21.05 -1.88 5.77
N LEU A 242 -21.45 -0.70 5.33
CA LEU A 242 -20.97 0.57 5.84
C LEU A 242 -22.13 1.32 6.49
N VAL A 243 -21.84 2.20 7.45
CA VAL A 243 -22.84 3.05 8.10
C VAL A 243 -22.33 4.48 8.08
N THR A 244 -23.14 5.43 7.60
CA THR A 244 -22.76 6.85 7.61
C THR A 244 -22.65 7.39 9.03
N GLY A 245 -21.88 8.46 9.20
CA GLY A 245 -21.79 9.17 10.49
C GLY A 245 -23.09 9.86 10.92
N PRO A 246 -23.04 10.62 12.02
CA PRO A 246 -24.19 11.34 12.57
C PRO A 246 -24.57 12.61 11.81
N VAL A 247 -23.76 13.02 10.83
CA VAL A 247 -23.98 14.24 10.02
C VAL A 247 -24.72 13.88 8.74
N ALA A 248 -25.82 14.58 8.47
CA ALA A 248 -26.60 14.48 7.24
C ALA A 248 -27.20 15.85 6.86
N PRO A 249 -27.46 16.12 5.57
CA PRO A 249 -27.21 15.26 4.42
C PRO A 249 -25.71 15.12 4.10
N VAL A 250 -25.32 14.02 3.48
CA VAL A 250 -23.94 13.78 3.02
C VAL A 250 -23.93 13.24 1.59
N THR A 251 -22.98 13.71 0.78
CA THR A 251 -22.79 13.23 -0.59
C THR A 251 -21.59 12.29 -0.64
N ILE A 252 -21.82 11.03 -0.96
CA ILE A 252 -20.78 10.00 -1.13
C ILE A 252 -20.27 10.11 -2.57
N HIS A 253 -19.02 10.55 -2.71
CA HIS A 253 -18.36 10.72 -4.00
C HIS A 253 -17.60 9.47 -4.45
N GLY A 254 -17.40 8.50 -3.56
CA GLY A 254 -16.68 7.27 -3.89
C GLY A 254 -16.25 6.47 -2.67
N LEU A 255 -15.33 5.53 -2.91
CA LEU A 255 -14.74 4.67 -1.89
C LEU A 255 -13.24 4.95 -1.78
N ALA A 256 -12.77 5.21 -0.57
CA ALA A 256 -11.37 5.32 -0.24
C ALA A 256 -10.89 4.01 0.38
N CYS A 257 -9.69 3.58 -0.01
CA CYS A 257 -9.09 2.33 0.41
C CYS A 257 -7.63 2.53 0.84
N TRP A 258 -7.22 1.75 1.83
CA TRP A 258 -5.84 1.68 2.32
C TRP A 258 -5.57 0.27 2.82
N PHE A 259 -4.35 -0.01 3.27
CA PHE A 259 -4.00 -1.31 3.81
C PHE A 259 -3.09 -1.25 5.02
N ASP A 260 -3.16 -2.31 5.81
CA ASP A 260 -2.24 -2.59 6.89
C ASP A 260 -1.60 -3.97 6.68
N VAL A 261 -0.36 -4.15 7.13
CA VAL A 261 0.25 -5.48 7.26
C VAL A 261 0.75 -5.73 8.67
N PHE A 262 0.66 -6.98 9.09
CA PHE A 262 0.99 -7.44 10.42
C PHE A 262 2.17 -8.40 10.40
N PHE A 263 3.12 -8.13 11.26
CA PHE A 263 4.26 -9.00 11.54
C PHE A 263 3.99 -9.71 12.87
N ALA A 264 3.70 -11.02 12.80
CA ALA A 264 3.39 -11.87 13.94
C ALA A 264 4.67 -12.32 14.70
N GLY A 265 5.44 -11.34 15.17
CA GLY A 265 6.65 -11.56 15.97
C GLY A 265 6.36 -12.25 17.30
N SER A 266 7.24 -13.16 17.72
CA SER A 266 7.09 -13.89 18.99
C SER A 266 7.25 -13.00 20.21
N GLN A 267 8.06 -11.93 20.09
CA GLN A 267 8.37 -11.03 21.19
C GLN A 267 7.56 -9.75 21.10
N GLN A 268 7.47 -9.17 19.90
CA GLN A 268 6.75 -7.94 19.64
C GLN A 268 5.94 -8.05 18.33
N PRO A 269 4.60 -8.04 18.42
CA PRO A 269 3.75 -7.85 17.25
C PRO A 269 3.91 -6.43 16.70
N VAL A 270 4.04 -6.28 15.38
CA VAL A 270 4.25 -4.98 14.72
C VAL A 270 3.25 -4.81 13.58
N TRP A 271 2.70 -3.60 13.44
CA TRP A 271 1.84 -3.21 12.32
C TRP A 271 2.53 -2.13 11.48
N LEU A 272 2.47 -2.30 10.17
CA LEU A 272 2.67 -1.22 9.21
C LEU A 272 1.28 -0.83 8.68
N THR A 273 0.91 0.45 8.80
CA THR A 273 -0.37 0.97 8.32
C THR A 273 -0.16 2.05 7.28
N THR A 274 -1.05 2.10 6.29
CA THR A 274 -1.15 3.18 5.30
C THR A 274 -2.43 4.00 5.49
N ALA A 275 -3.07 3.90 6.65
CA ALA A 275 -4.33 4.59 6.93
C ALA A 275 -4.22 6.12 6.80
N PRO A 276 -5.28 6.80 6.32
CA PRO A 276 -5.30 8.25 6.30
C PRO A 276 -5.19 8.82 7.72
N GLY A 277 -4.49 9.93 7.88
CA GLY A 277 -4.18 10.52 9.19
C GLY A 277 -2.96 9.93 9.90
N MET A 278 -2.39 8.82 9.41
CA MET A 278 -1.10 8.30 9.86
C MET A 278 0.06 8.93 9.05
N PRO A 279 1.32 8.80 9.51
CA PRO A 279 2.47 9.25 8.72
C PRO A 279 2.44 8.68 7.31
N THR A 280 2.50 9.56 6.31
CA THR A 280 2.36 9.19 4.90
C THR A 280 3.50 8.27 4.46
N THR A 281 3.14 7.15 3.84
CA THR A 281 4.05 6.24 3.15
C THR A 281 4.00 6.52 1.64
N HIS A 282 4.95 5.97 0.89
CA HIS A 282 4.99 6.13 -0.57
C HIS A 282 3.81 5.46 -1.30
N TRP A 283 3.07 4.56 -0.64
CA TRP A 283 1.85 3.96 -1.18
C TRP A 283 0.65 4.91 -1.19
N PHE A 284 0.67 5.94 -0.33
CA PHE A 284 -0.46 6.82 -0.08
C PHE A 284 -1.75 6.02 0.22
N GLN A 285 -2.91 6.55 -0.17
CA GLN A 285 -4.18 5.85 -0.18
C GLN A 285 -4.73 5.82 -1.61
N LEU A 286 -5.71 4.93 -1.85
CA LEU A 286 -6.40 4.81 -3.12
C LEU A 286 -7.83 5.33 -3.01
N ARG A 287 -8.33 6.07 -4.00
CA ARG A 287 -9.71 6.53 -4.06
C ARG A 287 -10.34 6.20 -5.41
N CYS A 288 -11.45 5.45 -5.36
CA CYS A 288 -12.31 5.18 -6.50
C CYS A 288 -13.43 6.22 -6.53
N VAL A 289 -13.38 7.15 -7.48
CA VAL A 289 -14.38 8.23 -7.60
C VAL A 289 -15.53 7.78 -8.49
N LEU A 290 -16.75 7.86 -7.99
CA LEU A 290 -17.94 7.50 -8.75
C LEU A 290 -18.36 8.67 -9.65
N GLN A 291 -18.68 8.35 -10.90
CA GLN A 291 -19.21 9.34 -11.85
C GLN A 291 -20.53 9.96 -11.35
N HIS A 292 -21.38 9.15 -10.71
CA HIS A 292 -22.65 9.57 -10.13
C HIS A 292 -22.60 9.41 -8.60
N PRO A 293 -22.36 10.49 -7.83
CA PRO A 293 -22.36 10.45 -6.37
C PRO A 293 -23.72 10.04 -5.80
N LEU A 294 -23.71 9.45 -4.60
CA LEU A 294 -24.92 9.07 -3.86
C LEU A 294 -25.21 10.13 -2.79
N VAL A 295 -26.47 10.52 -2.60
CA VAL A 295 -26.85 11.48 -1.55
C VAL A 295 -27.60 10.76 -0.44
N VAL A 296 -27.09 10.86 0.79
CA VAL A 296 -27.69 10.25 1.97
C VAL A 296 -28.29 11.35 2.83
N THR A 297 -29.61 11.29 3.04
CA THR A 297 -30.38 12.37 3.68
C THR A 297 -30.56 12.19 5.18
N SER A 298 -30.30 10.98 5.72
CA SER A 298 -30.49 10.66 7.13
C SER A 298 -29.18 10.21 7.79
N PRO A 299 -28.94 10.55 9.07
CA PRO A 299 -27.75 10.12 9.80
C PRO A 299 -27.78 8.60 10.07
N ASN A 300 -26.61 8.02 10.36
CA ASN A 300 -26.47 6.59 10.72
C ASN A 300 -27.12 5.63 9.72
N THR A 301 -27.04 5.99 8.43
CA THR A 301 -27.69 5.25 7.35
C THR A 301 -26.79 4.14 6.85
N ARG A 302 -27.36 2.95 6.64
CA ARG A 302 -26.66 1.82 6.03
C ARG A 302 -26.42 2.04 4.55
N ILE A 303 -25.17 1.82 4.13
CA ILE A 303 -24.73 1.76 2.74
C ILE A 303 -24.20 0.35 2.49
N THR A 304 -24.67 -0.28 1.43
CA THR A 304 -24.24 -1.63 1.04
C THR A 304 -23.54 -1.60 -0.30
N GLY A 305 -22.75 -2.62 -0.59
CA GLY A 305 -22.07 -2.66 -1.88
C GLY A 305 -21.10 -3.82 -2.00
N GLN A 306 -20.24 -3.72 -3.00
CA GLN A 306 -19.21 -4.70 -3.30
C GLN A 306 -18.00 -3.99 -3.88
N LEU A 307 -16.82 -4.33 -3.37
CA LEU A 307 -15.53 -4.03 -3.99
C LEU A 307 -14.95 -5.37 -4.47
N HIS A 308 -14.87 -5.55 -5.78
CA HIS A 308 -14.43 -6.79 -6.42
C HIS A 308 -13.18 -6.50 -7.27
N LEU A 309 -12.10 -7.24 -7.04
CA LEU A 309 -10.84 -7.07 -7.73
C LEU A 309 -10.52 -8.32 -8.55
N VAL A 310 -10.30 -8.15 -9.85
CA VAL A 310 -9.99 -9.25 -10.78
C VAL A 310 -8.61 -9.05 -11.37
N ALA A 311 -7.71 -9.99 -11.11
CA ALA A 311 -6.34 -9.93 -11.57
C ALA A 311 -6.25 -10.09 -13.10
N HIS A 312 -5.37 -9.33 -13.73
CA HIS A 312 -5.13 -9.43 -15.17
C HIS A 312 -3.63 -9.50 -15.51
N ALA A 313 -3.33 -9.83 -16.77
CA ALA A 313 -1.96 -10.16 -17.21
C ALA A 313 -0.95 -9.01 -17.17
N ARG A 314 -1.40 -7.74 -17.05
CA ARG A 314 -0.52 -6.55 -16.89
C ARG A 314 -0.01 -6.33 -15.46
N GLN A 315 0.05 -7.38 -14.63
CA GLN A 315 0.49 -7.31 -13.22
C GLN A 315 -0.36 -6.35 -12.37
N SER A 316 -1.67 -6.35 -12.55
CA SER A 316 -2.57 -5.51 -11.75
C SER A 316 -3.99 -6.08 -11.78
N TYR A 317 -4.96 -5.27 -11.38
CA TYR A 317 -6.36 -5.64 -11.18
C TYR A 317 -7.30 -4.65 -11.88
N ASP A 318 -8.34 -5.21 -12.50
CA ASP A 318 -9.57 -4.46 -12.70
C ASP A 318 -10.31 -4.38 -11.35
N ILE A 319 -10.80 -3.21 -10.99
CA ILE A 319 -11.62 -2.99 -9.79
C ILE A 319 -13.06 -2.70 -10.23
N TYR A 320 -14.01 -3.46 -9.70
CA TYR A 320 -15.43 -3.26 -9.86
C TYR A 320 -16.01 -2.81 -8.52
N LEU A 321 -16.53 -1.59 -8.48
CA LEU A 321 -17.18 -1.02 -7.32
C LEU A 321 -18.68 -0.88 -7.59
N THR A 322 -19.51 -1.30 -6.64
CA THR A 322 -20.92 -0.94 -6.58
C THR A 322 -21.24 -0.47 -5.16
N LEU A 323 -21.93 0.67 -5.04
CA LEU A 323 -22.49 1.18 -3.80
C LEU A 323 -23.99 1.41 -3.97
N THR A 324 -24.75 1.10 -2.92
CA THR A 324 -26.19 1.26 -2.84
C THR A 324 -26.55 2.03 -1.58
N ALA A 325 -27.33 3.09 -1.74
CA ALA A 325 -27.88 3.92 -0.67
C ALA A 325 -29.42 3.91 -0.71
N PRO A 326 -30.10 4.26 0.40
CA PRO A 326 -31.55 4.43 0.39
C PRO A 326 -32.04 5.42 -0.66
N PRO A 327 -33.31 5.34 -1.08
CA PRO A 327 -33.88 6.31 -2.02
C PRO A 327 -33.87 7.74 -1.49
N LEU A 328 -33.83 8.73 -2.39
CA LEU A 328 -33.95 10.14 -2.03
C LEU A 328 -35.34 10.51 -1.51
N GLN A 329 -36.37 9.86 -2.06
CA GLN A 329 -37.76 10.07 -1.70
C GLN A 329 -38.45 8.74 -1.36
N PRO A 330 -39.41 8.73 -0.42
CA PRO A 330 -40.20 7.54 -0.14
C PRO A 330 -40.87 6.98 -1.40
N GLY A 331 -40.80 5.65 -1.59
CA GLY A 331 -41.41 4.96 -2.72
C GLY A 331 -40.54 4.87 -3.98
N GLN A 332 -39.34 5.46 -4.00
CA GLN A 332 -38.37 5.28 -5.09
C GLN A 332 -37.46 4.05 -4.87
N PRO A 333 -36.87 3.48 -5.94
CA PRO A 333 -35.85 2.45 -5.79
C PRO A 333 -34.60 3.01 -5.09
N PRO A 334 -33.80 2.14 -4.43
CA PRO A 334 -32.51 2.53 -3.87
C PRO A 334 -31.61 3.20 -4.91
N GLN A 335 -30.83 4.18 -4.48
CA GLN A 335 -29.79 4.76 -5.32
C GLN A 335 -28.69 3.71 -5.49
N THR A 336 -28.21 3.52 -6.72
CA THR A 336 -27.06 2.64 -7.00
C THR A 336 -26.08 3.37 -7.90
N SER A 337 -24.79 3.26 -7.59
CA SER A 337 -23.72 3.81 -8.39
C SER A 337 -22.58 2.82 -8.45
N SER A 338 -22.02 2.65 -9.64
CA SER A 338 -21.00 1.67 -9.93
C SER A 338 -19.90 2.27 -10.79
N GLY A 339 -18.71 1.68 -10.72
CA GLY A 339 -17.57 2.07 -11.54
C GLY A 339 -16.67 0.88 -11.82
N LYS A 340 -16.01 0.90 -12.98
CA LYS A 340 -14.89 0.02 -13.32
C LYS A 340 -13.62 0.86 -13.34
N PHE A 341 -12.59 0.42 -12.62
CA PHE A 341 -11.31 1.11 -12.55
C PHE A 341 -10.16 0.17 -12.93
N ASP A 342 -9.10 0.70 -13.53
CA ASP A 342 -7.85 -0.03 -13.79
C ASP A 342 -6.79 0.40 -12.77
N LEU A 343 -6.33 -0.54 -11.93
CA LEU A 343 -5.29 -0.29 -10.93
C LEU A 343 -3.88 -0.17 -11.54
N LYS A 344 -3.70 -0.54 -12.82
CA LYS A 344 -2.40 -0.46 -13.51
C LYS A 344 -1.98 0.96 -13.81
N GLU A 345 -2.93 1.84 -14.11
CA GLU A 345 -2.67 3.22 -14.56
C GLU A 345 -3.36 4.25 -13.65
N PRO A 346 -2.93 4.33 -12.37
CA PRO A 346 -3.48 5.26 -11.41
C PRO A 346 -3.18 6.72 -11.80
N TYR A 347 -4.09 7.62 -11.46
CA TYR A 347 -3.83 9.05 -11.42
C TYR A 347 -3.19 9.42 -10.07
N TYR A 348 -1.87 9.60 -10.08
CA TYR A 348 -1.14 10.12 -8.92
C TYR A 348 -1.43 11.61 -8.74
N ARG A 349 -2.19 11.95 -7.71
CA ARG A 349 -2.65 13.32 -7.47
C ARG A 349 -1.86 13.96 -6.33
N GLN A 350 -0.84 14.74 -6.66
CA GLN A 350 -0.04 15.41 -5.64
C GLN A 350 -0.57 16.82 -5.39
N LEU A 351 -1.33 16.99 -4.30
CA LEU A 351 -1.78 18.33 -3.85
C LEU A 351 -0.71 19.10 -3.05
N THR A 352 0.35 18.43 -2.62
CA THR A 352 1.45 19.04 -1.86
C THR A 352 2.74 18.82 -2.63
N PRO A 353 3.49 19.86 -3.03
CA PRO A 353 4.86 19.65 -3.47
C PRO A 353 5.64 19.06 -2.29
N TYR A 354 6.23 17.88 -2.51
CA TYR A 354 7.20 17.24 -1.62
C TYR A 354 8.33 18.26 -1.38
N GLY A 355 8.22 19.06 -0.30
CA GLY A 355 9.12 20.19 -0.05
C GLY A 355 8.56 21.32 0.82
N ALA A 356 7.25 21.57 0.83
CA ALA A 356 6.69 22.71 1.60
C ALA A 356 6.73 22.48 3.14
N ALA A 357 6.64 21.23 3.59
CA ALA A 357 6.75 20.89 5.01
C ALA A 357 8.20 20.99 5.54
N ALA A 358 9.20 20.79 4.68
CA ALA A 358 10.62 20.91 5.05
C ALA A 358 11.06 22.39 5.18
N THR A 359 10.45 23.30 4.42
CA THR A 359 10.69 24.75 4.52
C THR A 359 10.05 25.39 5.75
N ALA A 360 8.94 24.83 6.27
CA ALA A 360 8.32 25.35 7.48
C ALA A 360 9.16 25.03 8.74
N ALA A 361 9.81 23.87 8.79
CA ALA A 361 10.67 23.47 9.91
C ALA A 361 12.02 24.19 9.92
N THR A 362 12.52 24.67 8.78
CA THR A 362 13.78 25.44 8.69
C THR A 362 13.60 26.93 8.99
N MET A 363 12.36 27.44 8.96
CA MET A 363 12.02 28.82 9.32
C MET A 363 11.70 29.00 10.81
N ALA A 364 11.43 27.91 11.53
CA ALA A 364 11.28 27.90 12.98
C ALA A 364 12.63 27.56 13.63
N GLY A 365 13.49 28.57 13.76
CA GLY A 365 14.87 28.45 14.22
C GLY A 365 15.05 27.61 15.50
N ALA A 366 15.65 26.44 15.34
CA ALA A 366 16.45 25.78 16.35
C ALA A 366 17.69 25.21 15.64
N ALA A 367 18.84 25.83 15.88
CA ALA A 367 20.10 25.31 15.36
C ALA A 367 20.34 23.89 15.92
N PRO A 368 20.83 22.93 15.12
CA PRO A 368 21.21 21.63 15.64
C PRO A 368 22.34 21.80 16.67
N PRO A 369 22.33 21.06 17.79
CA PRO A 369 23.39 21.17 18.77
C PRO A 369 24.70 20.67 18.16
N ALA A 370 25.74 21.49 18.26
CA ALA A 370 27.09 21.12 17.85
C ALA A 370 27.60 19.96 18.71
N MET A 371 28.03 18.87 18.07
CA MET A 371 28.72 17.78 18.77
C MET A 371 30.13 18.24 19.19
N GLY A 372 30.30 18.49 20.48
CA GLY A 372 31.61 18.55 21.13
C GLY A 372 32.12 17.14 21.43
N PRO A 373 33.46 16.93 21.44
CA PRO A 373 34.03 15.63 21.73
C PRO A 373 34.02 15.44 23.24
N GLU A 374 33.16 14.55 23.74
CA GLU A 374 33.33 13.69 24.92
C GLU A 374 31.95 13.16 25.34
N GLY A 375 31.82 11.84 25.38
CA GLY A 375 30.57 11.16 25.65
C GLY A 375 30.16 11.26 27.12
N THR A 376 28.94 11.72 27.37
CA THR A 376 28.05 11.25 28.45
C THR A 376 26.62 11.75 28.15
N VAL A 377 25.63 10.85 28.21
CA VAL A 377 24.19 11.21 28.09
C VAL A 377 23.63 11.29 29.50
N ALA A 378 23.21 12.48 29.92
CA ALA A 378 22.46 12.68 31.16
C ALA A 378 20.95 12.61 30.86
N ALA A 379 20.25 11.75 31.59
CA ALA A 379 18.80 11.65 31.61
C ALA A 379 18.18 12.89 32.27
N ALA A 380 17.10 13.42 31.69
CA ALA A 380 16.26 14.43 32.34
C ALA A 380 14.82 13.93 32.43
N ALA A 381 14.38 13.72 33.66
CA ALA A 381 12.99 13.53 34.05
C ALA A 381 12.56 14.72 34.93
N ALA A 382 11.40 15.32 34.65
CA ALA A 382 10.48 16.03 35.55
C ALA A 382 9.35 16.64 34.67
N ALA A 383 8.06 16.30 34.77
CA ALA A 383 7.09 16.29 35.88
C ALA A 383 6.28 17.62 36.03
N VAL A 384 4.98 17.48 35.73
CA VAL A 384 3.78 18.10 36.35
C VAL A 384 3.38 19.55 36.02
N GLY A 385 2.13 19.68 35.54
CA GLY A 385 1.29 20.88 35.64
C GLY A 385 -0.13 20.60 35.17
N GLY A 386 -1.04 20.24 36.08
CA GLY A 386 -2.44 19.92 35.79
C GLY A 386 -3.36 21.14 35.78
N SER A 387 -4.37 21.11 34.91
CA SER A 387 -5.72 21.68 35.03
C SER A 387 -6.52 21.07 33.87
N GLY A 388 -7.67 20.41 34.02
CA GLY A 388 -8.75 20.64 34.97
C GLY A 388 -9.87 21.38 34.25
N CYS A 389 -10.60 20.71 33.34
CA CYS A 389 -11.94 21.11 32.88
C CYS A 389 -12.57 19.93 32.12
N GLY A 390 -13.58 19.31 32.74
CA GLY A 390 -14.52 18.42 32.06
C GLY A 390 -15.76 19.19 31.63
N TRP A 391 -16.44 18.69 30.60
CA TRP A 391 -17.88 18.87 30.37
C TRP A 391 -18.42 17.64 29.64
N MET A 392 -19.70 17.38 29.94
CA MET A 392 -20.59 16.31 29.50
C MET A 392 -20.61 16.04 27.99
#